data_AF-A0AAF0EMZ5-F1
#
_entry.id   AF-A0AAF0EMZ5-F1
#
_cell.length_a   1.000
_cell.length_b   1.000
_cell.length_c   1.000
_cell.angle_alpha   90.00
_cell.angle_beta   90.00
_cell.angle_gamma   90.00
#
_symmetry.space_group_name_H-M   'P 1'
#
loop_
_entity.id
_entity.type
_entity.pdbx_description
1 polymer ?
#
loop_
_entity_poly.entity_id
_entity_poly.type
_entity_poly.pdbx_seq_one_letter_code
_entity_poly.pdbx_strand_id
1 'polypeptide(L)'
;MLRLGLWALLVGAASAALFPAKGPVQKLDGATFDKEIRKVDKPALVAFTAPWCGHCQRLAPQYARVATELDGVVKIAYVDCEEDKSKSLCAEYGIQGFPTIKAFPATKKRIPRDYMGERKAKALLDYALDMLPPESVRKVGAKELGTFLAKNEAQPKVVLVTPMAKTSAMYRSLALDYRGRVPFAHLYAGKEGVLPAAQAHVDAQLTQERLPGLYFISSYDSASGKATAVRYRGAMRYRFIKLWMDEQLGGEAGAAARAEREREAQAKRDAAAAEEARAREKLEVMRKEREQRATEESEEMKRLTELLGEATSDEEEIEALLQQEREKKLKQLRRSEMEALLRAREQIVREEGVEDADDPVTKERLMDKLQSYVGDHWSARLAERADRARRTVEASLMANPDDTQGALTRAEREMIEGLAEDQREVEDQLRAGADADGFPLSDDAADALREHRTMLAGLIHTIQLRIDGRESGKSDKQVAEELFQKMARERDEL
;
A
#
# COMPACT_ATOMS: atom_id res chain seq x y z
N MET A 1 -44.01 -40.96 32.73
CA MET A 1 -43.56 -39.61 32.35
C MET A 1 -42.33 -39.74 31.47
N LEU A 2 -42.44 -39.18 30.25
CA LEU A 2 -41.40 -38.78 29.29
C LEU A 2 -40.18 -39.69 29.04
N ARG A 3 -40.14 -40.31 27.85
CA ARG A 3 -38.99 -40.25 26.92
C ARG A 3 -39.49 -40.39 25.47
N LEU A 4 -39.95 -39.29 24.91
CA LEU A 4 -40.19 -39.06 23.48
C LEU A 4 -39.75 -37.61 23.18
N GLY A 5 -38.91 -37.42 22.17
CA GLY A 5 -38.37 -36.12 21.75
C GLY A 5 -36.84 -36.19 21.65
N LEU A 6 -36.17 -35.78 20.59
CA LEU A 6 -36.59 -34.93 19.48
C LEU A 6 -35.60 -35.20 18.32
N TRP A 7 -36.03 -35.98 17.32
CA TRP A 7 -35.38 -36.03 16.01
C TRP A 7 -35.93 -34.86 15.20
N ALA A 8 -35.19 -33.75 15.13
CA ALA A 8 -35.31 -32.71 14.10
C ALA A 8 -34.27 -31.61 14.36
N LEU A 9 -32.99 -31.91 14.10
CA LEU A 9 -32.05 -30.84 13.78
C LEU A 9 -32.29 -30.45 12.33
N LEU A 10 -33.07 -29.38 12.16
CA LEU A 10 -33.21 -28.61 10.93
C LEU A 10 -31.81 -28.34 10.36
N VAL A 11 -31.50 -28.96 9.22
CA VAL A 11 -30.51 -28.42 8.29
C VAL A 11 -31.11 -27.14 7.75
N GLY A 12 -30.89 -26.04 8.47
CA GLY A 12 -31.10 -24.71 7.94
C GLY A 12 -30.07 -24.51 6.83
N ALA A 13 -30.48 -24.67 5.58
CA ALA A 13 -29.73 -24.14 4.45
C ALA A 13 -29.70 -22.62 4.62
N ALA A 14 -28.69 -22.11 5.31
CA ALA A 14 -28.34 -20.71 5.25
C ALA A 14 -28.07 -20.40 3.79
N SER A 15 -29.03 -19.76 3.12
CA SER A 15 -28.88 -19.28 1.76
C SER A 15 -27.77 -18.24 1.77
N ALA A 16 -26.54 -18.68 1.56
CA ALA A 16 -25.38 -17.81 1.53
C ALA A 16 -25.61 -16.78 0.41
N ALA A 17 -25.69 -15.50 0.78
CA ALA A 17 -25.79 -14.43 -0.19
C ALA A 17 -24.61 -14.55 -1.17
N LEU A 18 -24.90 -14.44 -2.47
CA LEU A 18 -23.91 -14.64 -3.52
C LEU A 18 -22.71 -13.68 -3.41
N PHE A 19 -22.95 -12.49 -2.85
CA PHE A 19 -21.94 -11.49 -2.51
C PHE A 19 -22.15 -10.99 -1.08
N PRO A 20 -21.09 -10.64 -0.35
CA PRO A 20 -21.20 -10.08 0.99
C PRO A 20 -21.90 -8.72 0.95
N ALA A 21 -22.71 -8.41 1.97
CA ALA A 21 -23.49 -7.18 2.05
C ALA A 21 -22.63 -5.89 2.03
N LYS A 22 -21.39 -5.95 2.53
CA LYS A 22 -20.40 -4.86 2.51
C LYS A 22 -19.30 -5.09 1.47
N GLY A 23 -19.64 -5.69 0.34
CA GLY A 23 -18.69 -6.01 -0.75
C GLY A 23 -18.58 -4.93 -1.83
N PRO A 24 -17.61 -5.07 -2.75
CA PRO A 24 -17.44 -4.15 -3.89
C PRO A 24 -18.57 -4.26 -4.92
N VAL A 25 -19.29 -5.39 -4.95
CA VAL A 25 -20.46 -5.60 -5.81
C VAL A 25 -21.72 -5.18 -5.08
N GLN A 26 -22.35 -4.09 -5.50
CA GLN A 26 -23.55 -3.59 -4.84
C GLN A 26 -24.78 -4.44 -5.18
N LYS A 27 -25.53 -4.87 -4.17
CA LYS A 27 -26.86 -5.46 -4.36
C LYS A 27 -27.86 -4.37 -4.68
N LEU A 28 -28.67 -4.58 -5.71
CA LEU A 28 -29.78 -3.72 -6.10
C LEU A 28 -31.10 -4.49 -6.06
N ASP A 29 -32.18 -3.74 -5.87
CA ASP A 29 -33.55 -4.21 -5.88
C ASP A 29 -34.43 -3.22 -6.66
N GLY A 30 -35.73 -3.51 -6.81
CA GLY A 30 -36.65 -2.63 -7.53
C GLY A 30 -36.72 -1.19 -7.00
N ALA A 31 -36.46 -0.98 -5.71
CA ALA A 31 -36.51 0.35 -5.09
C ALA A 31 -35.25 1.18 -5.37
N THR A 32 -34.08 0.55 -5.40
CA THR A 32 -32.78 1.21 -5.56
C THR A 32 -32.32 1.31 -7.01
N PHE A 33 -32.81 0.44 -7.90
CA PHE A 33 -32.34 0.32 -9.27
C PHE A 33 -32.44 1.63 -10.07
N ASP A 34 -33.58 2.32 -9.97
CA ASP A 34 -33.79 3.57 -10.71
C ASP A 34 -32.79 4.65 -10.31
N LYS A 35 -32.59 4.83 -9.00
CA LYS A 35 -31.69 5.83 -8.45
C LYS A 35 -30.24 5.52 -8.79
N GLU A 36 -29.83 4.26 -8.72
CA GLU A 36 -28.44 3.84 -8.83
C GLU A 36 -28.00 3.55 -10.27
N ILE A 37 -28.93 3.18 -11.15
CA ILE A 37 -28.65 2.79 -12.53
C ILE A 37 -29.32 3.77 -13.50
N ARG A 38 -30.65 3.87 -13.52
CA ARG A 38 -31.38 4.61 -14.58
C ARG A 38 -31.20 6.13 -14.53
N LYS A 39 -31.02 6.70 -13.35
CA LYS A 39 -30.90 8.16 -13.13
C LYS A 39 -29.46 8.67 -13.01
N VAL A 40 -28.46 7.81 -13.12
CA VAL A 40 -27.02 8.17 -12.99
C VAL A 40 -26.32 8.07 -14.33
N ASP A 41 -25.62 9.11 -14.79
CA ASP A 41 -24.94 9.11 -16.11
C ASP A 41 -23.80 8.08 -16.28
N LYS A 42 -23.36 7.46 -15.19
CA LYS A 42 -22.28 6.47 -15.16
C LYS A 42 -22.70 5.16 -15.82
N PRO A 43 -21.82 4.48 -16.59
CA PRO A 43 -22.15 3.17 -17.09
C PRO A 43 -22.17 2.14 -15.96
N ALA A 44 -22.95 1.08 -16.16
CA ALA A 44 -23.06 -0.02 -15.19
C ALA A 44 -23.06 -1.39 -15.86
N LEU A 45 -22.46 -2.37 -15.20
CA LEU A 45 -22.73 -3.79 -15.43
C LEU A 45 -23.58 -4.32 -14.27
N VAL A 46 -24.71 -4.93 -14.61
CA VAL A 46 -25.61 -5.55 -13.65
C VAL A 46 -25.73 -7.04 -13.95
N ALA A 47 -25.34 -7.87 -12.98
CA ALA A 47 -25.55 -9.31 -13.03
C ALA A 47 -26.90 -9.67 -12.38
N PHE A 48 -27.82 -10.24 -13.16
CA PHE A 48 -29.05 -10.83 -12.66
C PHE A 48 -28.77 -12.30 -12.31
N THR A 49 -28.95 -12.64 -11.04
CA THR A 49 -28.49 -13.90 -10.44
C THR A 49 -29.57 -14.54 -9.57
N ALA A 50 -29.27 -15.77 -9.11
CA ALA A 50 -29.97 -16.46 -8.05
C ALA A 50 -28.93 -17.13 -7.12
N PRO A 51 -29.16 -17.23 -5.80
CA PRO A 51 -28.17 -17.75 -4.84
C PRO A 51 -27.86 -19.24 -5.04
N TRP A 52 -28.85 -20.03 -5.48
CA TRP A 52 -28.73 -21.47 -5.72
C TRP A 52 -28.07 -21.82 -7.08
N CYS A 53 -27.83 -20.83 -7.94
CA CYS A 53 -27.33 -21.04 -9.29
C CYS A 53 -25.80 -21.28 -9.29
N GLY A 54 -25.38 -22.50 -9.64
CA GLY A 54 -23.94 -22.86 -9.68
C GLY A 54 -23.11 -22.05 -10.68
N HIS A 55 -23.68 -21.62 -11.82
CA HIS A 55 -23.02 -20.71 -12.75
C HIS A 55 -22.79 -19.31 -12.15
N CYS A 56 -23.70 -18.87 -11.28
CA CYS A 56 -23.66 -17.58 -10.60
C CYS A 56 -22.56 -17.60 -9.53
N GLN A 57 -22.46 -18.70 -8.79
CA GLN A 57 -21.39 -18.93 -7.81
C GLN A 57 -20.00 -18.92 -8.46
N ARG A 58 -19.85 -19.52 -9.66
CA ARG A 58 -18.59 -19.46 -10.42
C ARG A 58 -18.26 -18.06 -10.96
N LEU A 59 -19.27 -17.27 -11.30
CA LEU A 59 -19.10 -15.88 -11.75
C LEU A 59 -18.68 -14.95 -10.60
N ALA A 60 -19.23 -15.16 -9.40
CA ALA A 60 -19.07 -14.26 -8.25
C ALA A 60 -17.62 -13.82 -7.97
N PRO A 61 -16.60 -14.71 -7.86
CA PRO A 61 -15.23 -14.26 -7.58
C PRO A 61 -14.63 -13.42 -8.71
N GLN A 62 -14.94 -13.72 -9.98
CA GLN A 62 -14.48 -12.93 -11.12
C GLN A 62 -15.14 -11.55 -11.15
N TYR A 63 -16.45 -11.52 -10.87
CA TYR A 63 -17.25 -10.30 -10.86
C TYR A 63 -16.87 -9.37 -9.70
N ALA A 64 -16.55 -9.93 -8.53
CA ALA A 64 -16.06 -9.17 -7.39
C ALA A 64 -14.68 -8.53 -7.66
N ARG A 65 -13.76 -9.25 -8.33
CA ARG A 65 -12.48 -8.67 -8.77
C ARG A 65 -12.68 -7.48 -9.70
N VAL A 66 -13.56 -7.61 -10.68
CA VAL A 66 -13.90 -6.51 -11.61
C VAL A 66 -14.49 -5.32 -10.86
N ALA A 67 -15.35 -5.56 -9.87
CA ALA A 67 -15.93 -4.50 -9.05
C ALA A 67 -14.88 -3.74 -8.24
N THR A 68 -13.87 -4.44 -7.69
CA THR A 68 -12.76 -3.79 -6.98
C THR A 68 -11.90 -2.95 -7.93
N GLU A 69 -11.54 -3.48 -9.11
CA GLU A 69 -10.73 -2.78 -10.12
C GLU A 69 -11.43 -1.54 -10.70
N LEU A 70 -12.76 -1.60 -10.82
CA LEU A 70 -13.59 -0.54 -11.38
C LEU A 70 -14.25 0.34 -10.33
N ASP A 71 -13.80 0.28 -9.07
CA ASP A 71 -14.40 1.04 -7.99
C ASP A 71 -14.48 2.53 -8.33
N GLY A 72 -15.70 3.06 -8.28
CA GLY A 72 -16.03 4.42 -8.69
C GLY A 72 -15.95 4.72 -10.20
N VAL A 73 -15.30 3.90 -11.03
CA VAL A 73 -15.14 4.11 -12.47
C VAL A 73 -16.36 3.62 -13.26
N VAL A 74 -16.77 2.37 -13.05
CA VAL A 74 -17.97 1.77 -13.65
C VAL A 74 -18.75 1.10 -12.53
N LYS A 75 -20.07 1.27 -12.51
CA LYS A 75 -20.90 0.65 -11.47
C LYS A 75 -20.99 -0.85 -11.72
N ILE A 76 -20.52 -1.66 -10.78
CA ILE A 76 -20.66 -3.12 -10.84
C ILE A 76 -21.65 -3.54 -9.77
N ALA A 77 -22.78 -4.09 -10.20
CA ALA A 77 -23.90 -4.42 -9.33
C ALA A 77 -24.49 -5.79 -9.66
N TYR A 78 -25.31 -6.31 -8.75
CA TYR A 78 -26.10 -7.51 -8.98
C TYR A 78 -27.54 -7.36 -8.46
N VAL A 79 -28.44 -8.12 -9.05
CA VAL A 79 -29.84 -8.25 -8.66
C VAL A 79 -30.11 -9.72 -8.41
N ASP A 80 -30.60 -10.04 -7.22
CA ASP A 80 -31.09 -11.38 -6.90
C ASP A 80 -32.54 -11.51 -7.35
N CYS A 81 -32.80 -12.29 -8.39
CA CYS A 81 -34.13 -12.45 -8.98
C CYS A 81 -35.06 -13.37 -8.17
N GLU A 82 -34.54 -14.09 -7.18
CA GLU A 82 -35.36 -14.93 -6.30
C GLU A 82 -36.03 -14.09 -5.19
N GLU A 83 -35.48 -12.92 -4.89
CA GLU A 83 -36.03 -12.01 -3.90
C GLU A 83 -37.31 -11.33 -4.41
N ASP A 84 -38.37 -11.33 -3.60
CA ASP A 84 -39.68 -10.78 -3.97
C ASP A 84 -39.62 -9.32 -4.43
N LYS A 85 -38.72 -8.53 -3.85
CA LYS A 85 -38.51 -7.11 -4.18
C LYS A 85 -37.86 -6.87 -5.54
N SER A 86 -37.34 -7.93 -6.17
CA SER A 86 -36.56 -7.88 -7.41
C SER A 86 -37.22 -8.66 -8.55
N LYS A 87 -38.22 -9.51 -8.28
CA LYS A 87 -38.91 -10.32 -9.29
C LYS A 87 -39.50 -9.49 -10.43
N SER A 88 -40.18 -8.39 -10.11
CA SER A 88 -40.75 -7.48 -11.12
C SER A 88 -39.67 -6.84 -12.00
N LEU A 89 -38.55 -6.44 -11.40
CA LEU A 89 -37.39 -5.88 -12.10
C LEU A 89 -36.76 -6.90 -13.06
N CYS A 90 -36.61 -8.16 -12.63
CA CYS A 90 -36.09 -9.23 -13.47
C CYS A 90 -37.05 -9.57 -14.63
N ALA A 91 -38.36 -9.53 -14.39
CA ALA A 91 -39.37 -9.69 -15.44
C ALA A 91 -39.33 -8.53 -16.45
N GLU A 92 -39.20 -7.29 -15.97
CA GLU A 92 -39.11 -6.09 -16.82
C GLU A 92 -37.91 -6.17 -17.80
N TYR A 93 -36.77 -6.67 -17.31
CA TYR A 93 -35.57 -6.84 -18.12
C TYR A 93 -35.53 -8.15 -18.92
N GLY A 94 -36.61 -8.94 -18.91
CA GLY A 94 -36.75 -10.17 -19.68
C GLY A 94 -35.72 -11.24 -19.31
N ILE A 95 -35.39 -11.37 -18.01
CA ILE A 95 -34.41 -12.35 -17.56
C ILE A 95 -35.00 -13.76 -17.62
N GLN A 96 -34.46 -14.60 -18.51
CA GLN A 96 -34.93 -15.98 -18.74
C GLN A 96 -34.00 -17.05 -18.15
N GLY A 97 -32.81 -16.66 -17.66
CA GLY A 97 -31.84 -17.58 -17.11
C GLY A 97 -30.70 -16.88 -16.37
N PHE A 98 -29.93 -17.65 -15.60
CA PHE A 98 -28.90 -17.10 -14.72
C PHE A 98 -27.50 -17.70 -14.96
N PRO A 99 -26.43 -16.90 -14.78
CA PRO A 99 -26.46 -15.45 -14.64
C PRO A 99 -26.71 -14.79 -16.01
N THR A 100 -27.47 -13.69 -16.03
CA THR A 100 -27.59 -12.80 -17.18
C THR A 100 -26.95 -11.47 -16.82
N ILE A 101 -25.95 -11.03 -17.59
CA ILE A 101 -25.25 -9.77 -17.35
C ILE A 101 -25.78 -8.75 -18.35
N LYS A 102 -26.30 -7.63 -17.86
CA LYS A 102 -26.75 -6.51 -18.70
C LYS A 102 -25.85 -5.29 -18.50
N ALA A 103 -25.51 -4.67 -19.61
CA ALA A 103 -24.74 -3.47 -19.71
C ALA A 103 -25.66 -2.26 -19.88
N PHE A 104 -25.43 -1.24 -19.06
CA PHE A 104 -26.15 0.03 -19.07
C PHE A 104 -25.14 1.12 -19.46
N PRO A 105 -24.99 1.42 -20.77
CA PRO A 105 -23.95 2.33 -21.22
C PRO A 105 -24.30 3.79 -20.96
N ALA A 106 -23.28 4.65 -20.85
CA ALA A 106 -23.40 6.10 -20.64
C ALA A 106 -23.75 6.88 -21.92
N THR A 107 -24.71 6.37 -22.70
CA THR A 107 -25.18 6.96 -23.96
C THR A 107 -26.46 7.77 -23.76
N LYS A 108 -26.79 8.69 -24.66
CA LYS A 108 -28.02 9.51 -24.55
C LYS A 108 -29.31 8.71 -24.38
N LYS A 109 -29.41 7.54 -25.02
CA LYS A 109 -30.60 6.67 -24.97
C LYS A 109 -30.52 5.59 -23.87
N ARG A 110 -29.34 5.37 -23.28
CA ARG A 110 -29.07 4.38 -22.22
C ARG A 110 -29.71 3.01 -22.42
N ILE A 111 -29.79 2.56 -23.67
CA ILE A 111 -30.45 1.31 -24.02
C ILE A 111 -29.62 0.15 -23.41
N PRO A 112 -30.22 -0.66 -22.51
CA PRO A 112 -29.54 -1.80 -21.93
C PRO A 112 -29.18 -2.83 -23.01
N ARG A 113 -28.04 -3.49 -22.86
CA ARG A 113 -27.58 -4.53 -23.79
C ARG A 113 -27.16 -5.77 -23.03
N ASP A 114 -27.38 -6.93 -23.61
CA ASP A 114 -26.89 -8.16 -23.01
C ASP A 114 -25.40 -8.32 -23.27
N TYR A 115 -24.66 -8.69 -22.22
CA TYR A 115 -23.26 -9.06 -22.35
C TYR A 115 -23.14 -10.53 -22.75
N MET A 116 -22.60 -10.75 -23.95
CA MET A 116 -22.42 -12.07 -24.57
C MET A 116 -20.97 -12.56 -24.56
N GLY A 117 -20.07 -11.82 -23.90
CA GLY A 117 -18.64 -12.14 -23.85
C GLY A 117 -18.25 -13.17 -22.79
N GLU A 118 -16.95 -13.42 -22.65
CA GLU A 118 -16.41 -14.34 -21.65
C GLU A 118 -16.65 -13.84 -20.20
N ARG A 119 -17.08 -14.74 -19.32
CA ARG A 119 -17.33 -14.43 -17.91
C ARG A 119 -16.07 -14.48 -17.03
N LYS A 120 -14.94 -14.05 -17.59
CA LYS A 120 -13.65 -13.92 -16.90
C LYS A 120 -13.39 -12.45 -16.56
N ALA A 121 -12.65 -12.19 -15.48
CA ALA A 121 -12.43 -10.84 -14.99
C ALA A 121 -11.90 -9.88 -16.08
N LYS A 122 -10.89 -10.31 -16.87
CA LYS A 122 -10.32 -9.48 -17.93
C LYS A 122 -11.34 -9.05 -19.00
N ALA A 123 -12.11 -10.01 -19.54
CA ALA A 123 -13.08 -9.71 -20.60
C ALA A 123 -14.25 -8.83 -20.11
N LEU A 124 -14.65 -8.99 -18.84
CA LEU A 124 -15.64 -8.12 -18.19
C LEU A 124 -15.08 -6.72 -17.96
N LEU A 125 -13.82 -6.62 -17.51
CA LEU A 125 -13.12 -5.36 -17.27
C LEU A 125 -12.98 -4.57 -18.57
N ASP A 126 -12.43 -5.18 -19.62
CA ASP A 126 -12.22 -4.54 -20.92
C ASP A 126 -13.56 -4.02 -21.49
N TYR A 127 -14.60 -4.86 -21.47
CA TYR A 127 -15.93 -4.47 -21.91
C TYR A 127 -16.51 -3.29 -21.09
N ALA A 128 -16.33 -3.31 -19.77
CA ALA A 128 -16.81 -2.24 -18.91
C ALA A 128 -16.10 -0.90 -19.20
N LEU A 129 -14.79 -0.94 -19.45
CA LEU A 129 -13.99 0.23 -19.79
C LEU A 129 -14.38 0.81 -21.16
N ASP A 130 -14.76 -0.04 -22.10
CA ASP A 130 -15.24 0.35 -23.44
C ASP A 130 -16.63 1.01 -23.41
N MET A 131 -17.41 0.81 -22.34
CA MET A 131 -18.67 1.54 -22.15
C MET A 131 -18.47 3.03 -21.84
N LEU A 132 -17.25 3.46 -21.49
CA LEU A 132 -16.96 4.86 -21.18
C LEU A 132 -16.80 5.67 -22.47
N PRO A 133 -17.66 6.67 -22.73
CA PRO A 133 -17.58 7.49 -23.93
C PRO A 133 -16.24 8.24 -24.00
N PRO A 134 -15.47 8.12 -25.09
CA PRO A 134 -14.21 8.84 -25.24
C PRO A 134 -14.39 10.36 -25.28
N GLU A 135 -15.58 10.84 -25.67
CA GLU A 135 -15.94 12.26 -25.75
C GLU A 135 -16.29 12.90 -24.41
N SER A 136 -16.28 12.16 -23.29
CA SER A 136 -16.51 12.75 -21.97
C SER A 136 -15.42 13.75 -21.57
N VAL A 137 -14.22 13.61 -22.14
CA VAL A 137 -13.08 14.49 -21.90
C VAL A 137 -12.61 15.08 -23.23
N ARG A 138 -12.48 16.40 -23.28
CA ARG A 138 -11.97 17.09 -24.48
C ARG A 138 -10.44 16.97 -24.52
N LYS A 139 -9.89 16.44 -25.61
CA LYS A 139 -8.45 16.55 -25.86
C LYS A 139 -8.14 17.96 -26.36
N VAL A 140 -7.24 18.65 -25.68
CA VAL A 140 -6.92 20.06 -25.95
C VAL A 140 -5.42 20.17 -26.26
N GLY A 141 -5.10 20.82 -27.38
CA GLY A 141 -3.72 21.15 -27.75
C GLY A 141 -3.31 22.56 -27.30
N ALA A 142 -2.04 22.91 -27.49
CA ALA A 142 -1.47 24.19 -27.09
C ALA A 142 -2.29 25.40 -27.56
N LYS A 143 -2.65 25.44 -28.85
CA LYS A 143 -3.41 26.53 -29.48
C LYS A 143 -4.86 26.62 -29.00
N GLU A 144 -5.44 25.51 -28.58
CA GLU A 144 -6.85 25.43 -28.19
C GLU A 144 -7.07 25.70 -26.70
N LEU A 145 -6.02 25.66 -25.88
CA LEU A 145 -6.12 25.77 -24.43
C LEU A 145 -6.75 27.10 -23.99
N GLY A 146 -6.24 28.22 -24.49
CA GLY A 146 -6.79 29.54 -24.17
C GLY A 146 -8.27 29.65 -24.58
N THR A 147 -8.64 29.13 -25.76
CA THR A 147 -10.04 29.13 -26.23
C THR A 147 -10.94 28.24 -25.36
N PHE A 148 -10.43 27.08 -24.92
CA PHE A 148 -11.17 26.19 -24.03
C PHE A 148 -11.43 26.84 -22.67
N LEU A 149 -10.43 27.53 -22.10
CA LEU A 149 -10.53 28.19 -20.81
C LEU A 149 -11.44 29.42 -20.85
N ALA A 150 -11.33 30.23 -21.92
CA ALA A 150 -12.15 31.42 -22.16
C ALA A 150 -13.63 31.10 -22.42
N LYS A 151 -13.95 29.89 -22.91
CA LYS A 151 -15.34 29.50 -23.13
C LYS A 151 -16.08 29.44 -21.79
N ASN A 152 -17.06 30.31 -21.58
CA ASN A 152 -17.78 30.49 -20.32
C ASN A 152 -16.79 30.74 -19.16
N GLU A 153 -16.22 31.94 -19.08
CA GLU A 153 -15.14 32.29 -18.13
C GLU A 153 -15.45 31.99 -16.67
N ALA A 154 -16.72 32.15 -16.26
CA ALA A 154 -17.21 31.86 -14.91
C ALA A 154 -17.54 30.37 -14.67
N GLN A 155 -17.54 29.53 -15.71
CA GLN A 155 -17.79 28.10 -15.55
C GLN A 155 -16.50 27.40 -15.08
N PRO A 156 -16.54 26.66 -13.95
CA PRO A 156 -15.38 25.92 -13.48
C PRO A 156 -15.02 24.81 -14.47
N LYS A 157 -13.72 24.55 -14.62
CA LYS A 157 -13.16 23.56 -15.56
C LYS A 157 -12.11 22.72 -14.88
N VAL A 158 -11.88 21.51 -15.39
CA VAL A 158 -10.80 20.65 -14.91
C VAL A 158 -9.82 20.38 -16.04
N VAL A 159 -8.54 20.50 -15.74
CA VAL A 159 -7.45 20.37 -16.69
C VAL A 159 -6.46 19.33 -16.17
N LEU A 160 -6.24 18.28 -16.94
CA LEU A 160 -5.22 17.27 -16.68
C LEU A 160 -4.10 17.41 -17.70
N VAL A 161 -2.89 17.71 -17.24
CA VAL A 161 -1.67 17.70 -18.04
C VAL A 161 -0.89 16.43 -17.70
N THR A 162 -0.63 15.58 -18.69
CA THR A 162 -0.06 14.24 -18.45
C THR A 162 0.88 13.81 -19.59
N PRO A 163 1.93 13.01 -19.31
CA PRO A 163 2.73 12.37 -20.34
C PRO A 163 1.98 11.25 -21.07
N MET A 164 0.75 10.90 -20.68
CA MET A 164 -0.03 9.87 -21.36
C MET A 164 -0.89 10.47 -22.47
N ALA A 165 -0.75 9.96 -23.71
CA ALA A 165 -1.56 10.42 -24.84
C ALA A 165 -3.02 9.92 -24.79
N LYS A 166 -3.24 8.77 -24.13
CA LYS A 166 -4.57 8.18 -23.92
C LYS A 166 -5.17 8.71 -22.62
N THR A 167 -6.45 9.07 -22.66
CA THR A 167 -7.20 9.48 -21.49
C THR A 167 -7.56 8.26 -20.65
N SER A 168 -7.22 8.28 -19.36
CA SER A 168 -7.50 7.17 -18.45
C SER A 168 -9.01 6.99 -18.24
N ALA A 169 -9.43 5.75 -18.01
CA ALA A 169 -10.83 5.43 -17.76
C ALA A 169 -11.39 6.14 -16.51
N MET A 170 -10.57 6.24 -15.46
CA MET A 170 -10.90 7.00 -14.26
C MET A 170 -11.26 8.46 -14.58
N TYR A 171 -10.43 9.14 -15.38
CA TYR A 171 -10.66 10.54 -15.73
C TYR A 171 -11.89 10.71 -16.63
N ARG A 172 -12.11 9.77 -17.57
CA ARG A 172 -13.35 9.73 -18.37
C ARG A 172 -14.59 9.53 -17.52
N SER A 173 -14.50 8.69 -16.49
CA SER A 173 -15.60 8.41 -15.56
C SER A 173 -15.90 9.62 -14.67
N LEU A 174 -14.89 10.27 -14.10
CA LEU A 174 -15.06 11.52 -13.35
C LEU A 174 -15.76 12.58 -14.19
N ALA A 175 -15.36 12.74 -15.45
CA ALA A 175 -16.00 13.70 -16.35
C ALA A 175 -17.51 13.45 -16.57
N LEU A 176 -17.96 12.19 -16.45
CA LEU A 176 -19.39 11.85 -16.51
C LEU A 176 -20.14 12.31 -15.27
N ASP A 177 -19.55 12.20 -14.08
CA ASP A 177 -20.20 12.62 -12.83
C ASP A 177 -20.46 14.14 -12.77
N TYR A 178 -19.65 14.91 -13.51
CA TYR A 178 -19.79 16.36 -13.63
C TYR A 178 -20.30 16.81 -15.00
N ARG A 179 -20.86 15.89 -15.80
CA ARG A 179 -21.37 16.18 -17.14
C ARG A 179 -22.36 17.35 -17.10
N GLY A 180 -22.16 18.32 -18.01
CA GLY A 180 -22.96 19.54 -18.09
C GLY A 180 -22.62 20.62 -17.06
N ARG A 181 -21.92 20.29 -15.96
CA ARG A 181 -21.52 21.24 -14.92
C ARG A 181 -20.08 21.71 -15.08
N VAL A 182 -19.15 20.77 -15.20
CA VAL A 182 -17.70 21.03 -15.25
C VAL A 182 -17.10 20.36 -16.48
N PRO A 183 -16.60 21.13 -17.46
CA PRO A 183 -15.88 20.59 -18.61
C PRO A 183 -14.49 20.06 -18.22
N PHE A 184 -14.13 18.89 -18.76
CA PHE A 184 -12.83 18.26 -18.54
C PHE A 184 -11.94 18.37 -19.79
N ALA A 185 -10.67 18.74 -19.59
CA ALA A 185 -9.65 18.76 -20.63
C ALA A 185 -8.52 17.77 -20.33
N HIS A 186 -8.03 17.11 -21.39
CA HIS A 186 -6.83 16.29 -21.40
C HIS A 186 -5.78 16.95 -22.28
N LEU A 187 -4.62 17.25 -21.71
CA LEU A 187 -3.46 17.79 -22.41
C LEU A 187 -2.33 16.75 -22.37
N TYR A 188 -1.89 16.34 -23.55
CA TYR A 188 -0.75 15.45 -23.69
C TYR A 188 0.55 16.27 -23.72
N ALA A 189 1.32 16.20 -22.64
CA ALA A 189 2.54 16.98 -22.45
C ALA A 189 3.64 16.67 -23.49
N GLY A 190 3.62 15.48 -24.11
CA GLY A 190 4.56 15.11 -25.18
C GLY A 190 4.25 15.78 -26.53
N LYS A 191 3.11 16.47 -26.68
CA LYS A 191 2.80 17.24 -27.89
C LYS A 191 3.45 18.62 -27.80
N GLU A 192 4.08 19.05 -28.89
CA GLU A 192 4.80 20.33 -28.97
C GLU A 192 3.94 21.53 -28.53
N GLY A 193 4.54 22.41 -27.72
CA GLY A 193 3.91 23.63 -27.21
C GLY A 193 2.87 23.44 -26.12
N VAL A 194 2.47 22.20 -25.78
CA VAL A 194 1.45 21.96 -24.75
C VAL A 194 1.92 22.34 -23.36
N LEU A 195 3.14 21.94 -22.98
CA LEU A 195 3.69 22.26 -21.67
C LEU A 195 3.91 23.78 -21.48
N PRO A 196 4.51 24.52 -22.44
CA PRO A 196 4.56 25.98 -22.38
C PRO A 196 3.19 26.65 -22.31
N ALA A 197 2.20 26.16 -23.07
CA ALA A 197 0.85 26.71 -23.01
C ALA A 197 0.19 26.48 -21.64
N ALA A 198 0.38 25.29 -21.05
CA ALA A 198 -0.11 25.00 -19.70
C ALA A 198 0.61 25.85 -18.64
N GLN A 199 1.91 26.10 -18.80
CA GLN A 199 2.66 27.02 -17.94
C GLN A 199 2.12 28.45 -18.00
N ALA A 200 1.84 28.93 -19.21
CA ALA A 200 1.35 30.29 -19.44
C ALA A 200 -0.06 30.51 -18.90
N HIS A 201 -0.97 29.55 -19.14
CA HIS A 201 -2.40 29.72 -18.85
C HIS A 201 -2.84 29.15 -17.50
N VAL A 202 -2.17 28.10 -16.97
CA VAL A 202 -2.68 27.30 -15.84
C VAL A 202 -1.74 27.36 -14.63
N ASP A 203 -0.48 26.95 -14.77
CA ASP A 203 0.47 26.86 -13.66
C ASP A 203 1.90 27.12 -14.14
N ALA A 204 2.43 28.31 -13.85
CA ALA A 204 3.76 28.72 -14.25
C ALA A 204 4.89 27.82 -13.71
N GLN A 205 4.64 27.07 -12.63
CA GLN A 205 5.62 26.16 -12.04
C GLN A 205 5.52 24.72 -12.56
N LEU A 206 4.68 24.46 -13.55
CA LEU A 206 4.52 23.14 -14.14
C LEU A 206 5.76 22.77 -14.96
N THR A 207 6.42 21.67 -14.61
CA THR A 207 7.58 21.12 -15.34
C THR A 207 7.32 19.65 -15.70
N GLN A 208 8.16 19.04 -16.54
CA GLN A 208 8.03 17.61 -16.88
C GLN A 208 8.09 16.70 -15.64
N GLU A 209 8.96 17.02 -14.69
CA GLU A 209 9.12 16.30 -13.41
C GLU A 209 7.89 16.40 -12.51
N ARG A 210 7.08 17.46 -12.68
CA ARG A 210 5.88 17.72 -11.88
C ARG A 210 4.61 17.22 -12.56
N LEU A 211 4.72 16.29 -13.52
CA LEU A 211 3.58 15.62 -14.14
C LEU A 211 3.27 14.27 -13.46
N PRO A 212 2.01 13.79 -13.48
CA PRO A 212 0.83 14.47 -14.02
C PRO A 212 0.35 15.64 -13.13
N GLY A 213 -0.10 16.71 -13.76
CA GLY A 213 -0.70 17.88 -13.10
C GLY A 213 -2.21 17.91 -13.31
N LEU A 214 -2.99 17.75 -12.24
CA LEU A 214 -4.45 17.89 -12.25
C LEU A 214 -4.85 19.21 -11.59
N TYR A 215 -5.65 20.00 -12.29
CA TYR A 215 -6.00 21.37 -11.91
C TYR A 215 -7.50 21.59 -11.97
N PHE A 216 -8.03 22.23 -10.94
CA PHE A 216 -9.38 22.78 -10.91
C PHE A 216 -9.28 24.28 -11.19
N ILE A 217 -9.91 24.72 -12.27
CA ILE A 217 -9.95 26.11 -12.70
C ILE A 217 -11.28 26.70 -12.23
N SER A 218 -11.23 27.64 -11.29
CA SER A 218 -12.45 28.31 -10.79
C SER A 218 -12.94 29.38 -11.76
N SER A 219 -12.01 30.10 -12.38
CA SER A 219 -12.28 31.18 -13.32
C SER A 219 -11.09 31.37 -14.27
N TYR A 220 -11.33 32.01 -15.41
CA TYR A 220 -10.31 32.38 -16.38
C TYR A 220 -10.48 33.83 -16.78
N ASP A 221 -9.41 34.62 -16.70
CA ASP A 221 -9.40 36.00 -17.16
C ASP A 221 -8.80 36.08 -18.57
N SER A 222 -9.65 36.36 -19.57
CA SER A 222 -9.20 36.48 -20.96
C SER A 222 -8.32 37.69 -21.22
N ALA A 223 -8.36 38.73 -20.39
CA ALA A 223 -7.53 39.92 -20.54
C ALA A 223 -6.07 39.65 -20.14
N SER A 224 -5.85 38.97 -19.00
CA SER A 224 -4.51 38.55 -18.57
C SER A 224 -4.05 37.22 -19.19
N GLY A 225 -4.99 36.44 -19.73
CA GLY A 225 -4.74 35.10 -20.25
C GLY A 225 -4.44 34.07 -19.16
N LYS A 226 -4.74 34.35 -17.89
CA LYS A 226 -4.41 33.49 -16.74
C LYS A 226 -5.64 32.90 -16.08
N ALA A 227 -5.53 31.63 -15.71
CA ALA A 227 -6.53 30.91 -14.93
C ALA A 227 -6.28 31.06 -13.43
N THR A 228 -7.35 31.16 -12.64
CA THR A 228 -7.30 30.89 -11.21
C THR A 228 -7.42 29.38 -11.01
N ALA A 229 -6.28 28.73 -10.74
CA ALA A 229 -6.16 27.28 -10.71
C ALA A 229 -5.75 26.76 -9.32
N VAL A 230 -6.40 25.69 -8.86
CA VAL A 230 -6.00 24.93 -7.68
C VAL A 230 -5.46 23.57 -8.15
N ARG A 231 -4.22 23.26 -7.76
CA ARG A 231 -3.57 21.99 -8.10
C ARG A 231 -3.95 20.90 -7.11
N TYR A 232 -4.32 19.73 -7.62
CA TYR A 232 -4.52 18.53 -6.83
C TYR A 232 -3.18 17.95 -6.34
N ARG A 233 -3.11 17.60 -5.04
CA ARG A 233 -1.91 17.04 -4.39
C ARG A 233 -2.13 15.69 -3.72
N GLY A 234 -3.33 15.12 -3.83
CA GLY A 234 -3.67 13.83 -3.22
C GLY A 234 -3.30 12.64 -4.10
N ALA A 235 -3.61 11.43 -3.61
CA ALA A 235 -3.45 10.21 -4.39
C ALA A 235 -4.35 10.21 -5.63
N MET A 236 -3.82 9.82 -6.79
CA MET A 236 -4.52 9.77 -8.08
C MET A 236 -5.53 8.62 -8.18
N ARG A 237 -6.46 8.53 -7.21
CA ARG A 237 -7.55 7.56 -7.16
C ARG A 237 -8.89 8.27 -7.30
N TYR A 238 -9.85 7.59 -7.90
CA TYR A 238 -11.17 8.13 -8.24
C TYR A 238 -11.84 8.86 -7.06
N ARG A 239 -11.94 8.18 -5.91
CA ARG A 239 -12.63 8.69 -4.72
C ARG A 239 -12.02 10.00 -4.19
N PHE A 240 -10.70 10.06 -4.08
CA PHE A 240 -10.02 11.24 -3.53
C PHE A 240 -10.12 12.46 -4.44
N ILE A 241 -10.07 12.25 -5.75
CA ILE A 241 -10.24 13.32 -6.74
C ILE A 241 -11.69 13.82 -6.71
N LYS A 242 -12.68 12.91 -6.69
CA LYS A 242 -14.10 13.28 -6.60
C LYS A 242 -14.39 14.13 -5.36
N LEU A 243 -13.96 13.68 -4.18
CA LEU A 243 -14.15 14.43 -2.93
C LEU A 243 -13.51 15.82 -2.99
N TRP A 244 -12.28 15.90 -3.51
CA TRP A 244 -11.61 17.19 -3.70
C TRP A 244 -12.36 18.11 -4.66
N MET A 245 -12.85 17.57 -5.79
CA MET A 245 -13.62 18.35 -6.76
C MET A 245 -14.95 18.84 -6.19
N ASP A 246 -15.67 17.98 -5.47
CA ASP A 246 -16.92 18.37 -4.80
C ASP A 246 -16.67 19.48 -3.77
N GLU A 247 -15.56 19.40 -3.05
CA GLU A 247 -15.11 20.46 -2.14
C GLU A 247 -14.83 21.79 -2.86
N GLN A 248 -14.16 21.76 -4.03
CA GLN A 248 -13.91 22.97 -4.83
C GLN A 248 -15.22 23.58 -5.40
N LEU A 249 -16.21 22.74 -5.71
CA LEU A 249 -17.51 23.19 -6.20
C LEU A 249 -18.42 23.74 -5.08
N GLY A 250 -18.13 23.40 -3.82
CA GLY A 250 -18.92 23.84 -2.68
C GLY A 250 -20.32 23.22 -2.61
N GLY A 251 -21.25 23.92 -1.94
CA GLY A 251 -22.62 23.45 -1.72
C GLY A 251 -22.74 22.23 -0.80
N GLU A 252 -23.87 21.55 -0.84
CA GLU A 252 -24.14 20.35 -0.01
C GLU A 252 -23.14 19.22 -0.27
N ALA A 253 -22.78 18.99 -1.54
CA ALA A 253 -21.81 17.97 -1.92
C ALA A 253 -20.40 18.28 -1.38
N GLY A 254 -19.97 19.54 -1.44
CA GLY A 254 -18.69 19.97 -0.85
C GLY A 254 -18.68 19.91 0.68
N ALA A 255 -19.79 20.25 1.33
CA ALA A 255 -19.93 20.10 2.78
C ALA A 255 -19.88 18.63 3.22
N ALA A 256 -20.58 17.73 2.50
CA ALA A 256 -20.53 16.30 2.73
C ALA A 256 -19.12 15.72 2.51
N ALA A 257 -18.42 16.16 1.46
CA ALA A 257 -17.05 15.73 1.17
C ALA A 257 -16.05 16.15 2.26
N ARG A 258 -16.18 17.36 2.81
CA ARG A 258 -15.38 17.82 3.96
C ARG A 258 -15.66 16.99 5.20
N ALA A 259 -16.93 16.79 5.55
CA ALA A 259 -17.32 15.98 6.70
C ALA A 259 -16.83 14.52 6.58
N GLU A 260 -16.85 13.94 5.38
CA GLU A 260 -16.34 12.59 5.14
C GLU A 260 -14.82 12.51 5.32
N ARG A 261 -14.05 13.48 4.80
CA ARG A 261 -12.60 13.55 5.03
C ARG A 261 -12.25 13.70 6.51
N GLU A 262 -12.99 14.54 7.24
CA GLU A 262 -12.80 14.73 8.67
C GLU A 262 -13.07 13.43 9.44
N ARG A 263 -14.13 12.69 9.07
CA ARG A 263 -14.41 11.37 9.63
C ARG A 263 -13.33 10.35 9.34
N GLU A 264 -12.80 10.32 8.11
CA GLU A 264 -11.69 9.42 7.76
C GLU A 264 -10.40 9.77 8.50
N ALA A 265 -10.10 11.05 8.63
CA ALA A 265 -8.96 11.52 9.41
C ALA A 265 -9.11 11.16 10.89
N GLN A 266 -10.31 11.31 11.45
CA GLN A 266 -10.61 10.92 12.81
C GLN A 266 -10.51 9.39 12.99
N ALA A 267 -11.10 8.60 12.08
CA ALA A 267 -11.03 7.14 12.14
C ALA A 267 -9.59 6.63 12.05
N LYS A 268 -8.72 7.27 11.25
CA LYS A 268 -7.28 6.96 11.22
C LYS A 268 -6.60 7.28 12.55
N ARG A 269 -6.90 8.41 13.16
CA ARG A 269 -6.37 8.79 14.48
C ARG A 269 -6.84 7.82 15.57
N ASP A 270 -8.12 7.47 15.56
CA ASP A 270 -8.70 6.52 16.50
C ASP A 270 -8.11 5.12 16.33
N ALA A 271 -7.88 4.68 15.09
CA ALA A 271 -7.23 3.40 14.80
C ALA A 271 -5.78 3.37 15.30
N ALA A 272 -5.00 4.43 15.03
CA ALA A 272 -3.63 4.55 15.53
C ALA A 272 -3.59 4.57 17.07
N ALA A 273 -4.50 5.31 17.72
CA ALA A 273 -4.62 5.35 19.17
C ALA A 273 -5.03 3.98 19.75
N ALA A 274 -5.92 3.25 19.09
CA ALA A 274 -6.31 1.91 19.51
C ALA A 274 -5.18 0.89 19.36
N GLU A 275 -4.37 1.01 18.31
CA GLU A 275 -3.17 0.20 18.12
C GLU A 275 -2.13 0.48 19.21
N GLU A 276 -1.86 1.76 19.48
CA GLU A 276 -0.96 2.19 20.55
C GLU A 276 -1.43 1.70 21.93
N ALA A 277 -2.73 1.78 22.21
CA ALA A 277 -3.32 1.29 23.46
C ALA A 277 -3.12 -0.23 23.64
N ARG A 278 -3.31 -1.02 22.56
CA ARG A 278 -3.06 -2.48 22.59
C ARG A 278 -1.59 -2.80 22.81
N ALA A 279 -0.68 -2.03 22.21
CA ALA A 279 0.76 -2.18 22.42
C ALA A 279 1.13 -1.90 23.89
N ARG A 280 0.59 -0.82 24.47
CA ARG A 280 0.78 -0.46 25.89
C ARG A 280 0.27 -1.55 26.83
N GLU A 281 -0.93 -2.08 26.58
CA GLU A 281 -1.50 -3.18 27.38
C GLU A 281 -0.61 -4.44 27.31
N LYS A 282 -0.15 -4.80 26.11
CA LYS A 282 0.76 -5.95 25.92
C LYS A 282 2.09 -5.74 26.65
N LEU A 283 2.65 -4.54 26.62
CA LEU A 283 3.87 -4.18 27.35
C LEU A 283 3.65 -4.29 28.87
N GLU A 284 2.51 -3.84 29.39
CA GLU A 284 2.19 -3.94 30.81
C GLU A 284 2.06 -5.40 31.28
N VAL A 285 1.44 -6.26 30.47
CA VAL A 285 1.36 -7.70 30.74
C VAL A 285 2.77 -8.31 30.77
N MET A 286 3.60 -8.04 29.76
CA MET A 286 5.00 -8.52 29.74
C MET A 286 5.81 -8.03 30.93
N ARG A 287 5.60 -6.78 31.38
CA ARG A 287 6.26 -6.21 32.56
C ARG A 287 5.86 -6.97 33.84
N LYS A 288 4.56 -7.21 34.04
CA LYS A 288 4.07 -7.97 35.21
C LYS A 288 4.60 -9.41 35.22
N GLU A 289 4.65 -10.07 34.06
CA GLU A 289 5.23 -11.41 33.95
C GLU A 289 6.73 -11.42 34.27
N ARG A 290 7.49 -10.40 33.86
CA ARG A 290 8.91 -10.26 34.21
C ARG A 290 9.12 -10.02 35.71
N GLU A 291 8.30 -9.17 36.33
CA GLU A 291 8.34 -8.91 37.77
C GLU A 291 8.02 -10.18 38.59
N GLN A 292 7.04 -10.97 38.16
CA GLN A 292 6.70 -12.25 38.78
C GLN A 292 7.86 -13.25 38.68
N ARG A 293 8.44 -13.43 37.48
CA ARG A 293 9.60 -14.30 37.28
C ARG A 293 10.80 -13.88 38.13
N ALA A 294 11.10 -12.59 38.21
CA ALA A 294 12.20 -12.09 39.03
C ALA A 294 11.97 -12.35 40.54
N THR A 295 10.71 -12.31 40.99
CA THR A 295 10.35 -12.61 42.38
C THR A 295 10.53 -14.11 42.67
N GLU A 296 10.03 -14.98 41.79
CA GLU A 296 10.19 -16.44 41.91
C GLU A 296 11.67 -16.85 41.90
N GLU A 297 12.48 -16.28 41.00
CA GLU A 297 13.93 -16.53 40.95
C GLU A 297 14.63 -16.07 42.24
N SER A 298 14.23 -14.93 42.81
CA SER A 298 14.80 -14.45 44.08
C SER A 298 14.49 -15.38 45.25
N GLU A 299 13.26 -15.88 45.34
CA GLU A 299 12.88 -16.85 46.39
C GLU A 299 13.59 -18.19 46.23
N GLU A 300 13.73 -18.68 45.00
CA GLU A 300 14.43 -19.93 44.71
C GLU A 300 15.92 -19.84 45.04
N MET A 301 16.56 -18.71 44.71
CA MET A 301 17.97 -18.47 45.06
C MET A 301 18.18 -18.38 46.57
N LYS A 302 17.25 -17.79 47.33
CA LYS A 302 17.31 -17.77 48.80
C LYS A 302 17.24 -19.17 49.39
N ARG A 303 16.32 -20.02 48.90
CA ARG A 303 16.22 -21.42 49.34
C ARG A 303 17.48 -22.21 49.03
N LEU A 304 18.10 -21.96 47.88
CA LEU A 304 19.36 -22.61 47.50
C LEU A 304 20.50 -22.22 48.44
N THR A 305 20.59 -20.94 48.82
CA THR A 305 21.57 -20.45 49.79
C THR A 305 21.39 -21.09 51.16
N GLU A 306 20.15 -21.22 51.65
CA GLU A 306 19.85 -21.89 52.93
C GLU A 306 20.31 -23.36 52.91
N LEU A 307 19.97 -24.11 51.86
CA LEU A 307 20.38 -25.52 51.71
C LEU A 307 21.89 -25.70 51.60
N LEU A 308 22.59 -24.79 50.92
CA LEU A 308 24.05 -24.83 50.80
C LEU A 308 24.74 -24.51 52.13
N GLY A 309 24.19 -23.59 52.92
CA GLY A 309 24.68 -23.25 54.27
C GLY A 309 24.49 -24.38 55.29
N GLU A 310 23.55 -25.30 55.07
CA GLU A 310 23.43 -26.53 55.87
C GLU A 310 24.49 -27.59 55.47
N ALA A 311 24.99 -27.55 54.24
CA ALA A 311 25.90 -28.56 53.68
C ALA A 311 27.39 -28.23 53.88
N THR A 312 27.76 -26.94 53.87
CA THR A 312 29.13 -26.46 54.09
C THR A 312 29.12 -25.14 54.85
N SER A 313 30.14 -24.89 55.66
CA SER A 313 30.32 -23.63 56.43
C SER A 313 31.32 -22.67 55.79
N ASP A 314 31.85 -23.02 54.60
CA ASP A 314 32.81 -22.20 53.85
C ASP A 314 32.05 -21.23 52.93
N GLU A 315 32.07 -19.93 53.26
CA GLU A 315 31.34 -18.89 52.54
C GLU A 315 31.81 -18.74 51.08
N GLU A 316 33.10 -18.95 50.80
CA GLU A 316 33.64 -18.85 49.43
C GLU A 316 33.14 -20.01 48.55
N GLU A 317 32.99 -21.20 49.12
CA GLU A 317 32.47 -22.38 48.41
C GLU A 317 30.98 -22.24 48.10
N ILE A 318 30.19 -21.69 49.02
CA ILE A 318 28.76 -21.40 48.82
C ILE A 318 28.58 -20.38 47.69
N GLU A 319 29.38 -19.31 47.67
CA GLU A 319 29.28 -18.26 46.65
C GLU A 319 29.65 -18.79 45.25
N ALA A 320 30.70 -19.62 45.14
CA ALA A 320 31.09 -20.25 43.88
C ALA A 320 30.00 -21.19 43.32
N LEU A 321 29.35 -21.98 44.18
CA LEU A 321 28.25 -22.87 43.79
C LEU A 321 27.00 -22.08 43.36
N LEU A 322 26.65 -21.02 44.09
CA LEU A 322 25.56 -20.12 43.72
C LEU A 322 25.81 -19.46 42.36
N GLN A 323 27.06 -19.07 42.08
CA GLN A 323 27.43 -18.46 40.81
C GLN A 323 27.33 -19.46 39.65
N GLN A 324 27.78 -20.70 39.86
CA GLN A 324 27.65 -21.77 38.86
C GLN A 324 26.18 -22.07 38.54
N GLU A 325 25.30 -22.05 39.53
CA GLU A 325 23.87 -22.32 39.31
C GLU A 325 23.17 -21.16 38.60
N ARG A 326 23.53 -19.90 38.91
CA ARG A 326 23.08 -18.71 38.15
C ARG A 326 23.47 -18.80 36.68
N GLU A 327 24.69 -19.22 36.37
CA GLU A 327 25.16 -19.38 34.99
C GLU A 327 24.40 -20.48 34.23
N LYS A 328 24.12 -21.61 34.90
CA LYS A 328 23.32 -22.70 34.31
C LYS A 328 21.89 -22.23 34.01
N LYS A 329 21.24 -21.56 34.96
CA LYS A 329 19.91 -20.99 34.77
C LYS A 329 19.86 -19.97 33.64
N LEU A 330 20.86 -19.07 33.57
CA LEU A 330 20.96 -18.09 32.49
C LEU A 330 21.08 -18.77 31.11
N LYS A 331 21.86 -19.86 31.00
CA LYS A 331 21.95 -20.65 29.76
C LYS A 331 20.62 -21.32 29.42
N GLN A 332 19.90 -21.85 30.40
CA GLN A 332 18.60 -22.48 30.20
C GLN A 332 17.51 -21.46 29.80
N LEU A 333 17.52 -20.27 30.41
CA LEU A 333 16.62 -19.18 30.08
C LEU A 333 16.82 -18.70 28.64
N ARG A 334 18.07 -18.43 28.22
CA ARG A 334 18.40 -18.04 26.84
C ARG A 334 17.94 -19.09 25.83
N ARG A 335 18.07 -20.37 26.15
CA ARG A 335 17.58 -21.47 25.31
C ARG A 335 16.06 -21.47 25.20
N SER A 336 15.35 -21.27 26.31
CA SER A 336 13.88 -21.20 26.31
C SER A 336 13.33 -19.98 25.57
N GLU A 337 14.00 -18.83 25.68
CA GLU A 337 13.66 -17.61 24.94
C GLU A 337 13.88 -17.79 23.44
N MET A 338 15.00 -18.42 23.05
CA MET A 338 15.27 -18.78 21.66
C MET A 338 14.18 -19.72 21.10
N GLU A 339 13.76 -20.73 21.87
CA GLU A 339 12.67 -21.62 21.47
C GLU A 339 11.31 -20.92 21.38
N ALA A 340 11.06 -19.90 22.21
CA ALA A 340 9.84 -19.08 22.15
C ALA A 340 9.85 -18.18 20.90
N LEU A 341 10.99 -17.58 20.56
CA LEU A 341 11.17 -16.79 19.34
C LEU A 341 10.99 -17.65 18.08
N LEU A 342 11.51 -18.88 18.07
CA LEU A 342 11.31 -19.83 16.98
C LEU A 342 9.83 -20.22 16.82
N ARG A 343 9.11 -20.45 17.93
CA ARG A 343 7.66 -20.72 17.90
C ARG A 343 6.84 -19.52 17.42
N ALA A 344 7.19 -18.31 17.87
CA ALA A 344 6.54 -17.09 17.40
C ALA A 344 6.77 -16.89 15.89
N ARG A 345 7.99 -17.17 15.40
CA ARG A 345 8.32 -17.19 13.98
C ARG A 345 7.46 -18.20 13.20
N GLU A 346 7.33 -19.43 13.70
CA GLU A 346 6.45 -20.45 13.08
C GLU A 346 4.98 -20.03 13.06
N GLN A 347 4.50 -19.36 14.10
CA GLN A 347 3.12 -18.85 14.15
C GLN A 347 2.88 -17.75 13.13
N ILE A 348 3.82 -16.79 13.01
CA ILE A 348 3.77 -15.73 11.99
C ILE A 348 3.77 -16.35 10.59
N VAL A 349 4.61 -17.36 10.34
CA VAL A 349 4.65 -18.08 9.05
C VAL A 349 3.31 -18.73 8.71
N ARG A 350 2.60 -19.33 9.69
CA ARG A 350 1.26 -19.91 9.50
C ARG A 350 0.18 -18.84 9.28
N GLU A 351 0.21 -17.75 10.04
CA GLU A 351 -0.79 -16.67 9.94
C GLU A 351 -0.63 -15.86 8.64
N GLU A 352 0.60 -15.68 8.16
CA GLU A 352 0.90 -14.99 6.89
C GLU A 352 0.77 -15.89 5.65
N GLY A 353 0.42 -17.18 5.80
CA GLY A 353 0.16 -18.09 4.68
C GLY A 353 1.40 -18.41 3.83
N VAL A 354 2.59 -18.42 4.43
CA VAL A 354 3.83 -18.80 3.73
C VAL A 354 3.96 -20.33 3.77
N GLU A 355 3.52 -21.01 2.72
CA GLU A 355 3.39 -22.48 2.70
C GLU A 355 4.69 -23.27 2.53
N ASP A 356 5.86 -22.65 2.30
CA ASP A 356 7.13 -23.41 2.19
C ASP A 356 8.29 -22.70 2.91
N ALA A 357 8.93 -23.44 3.81
CA ALA A 357 10.11 -22.99 4.57
C ALA A 357 11.46 -23.24 3.85
N ASP A 358 11.43 -23.90 2.69
CA ASP A 358 12.61 -24.27 1.88
C ASP A 358 12.74 -23.51 0.55
N ASP A 359 11.83 -22.58 0.25
CA ASP A 359 11.95 -21.75 -0.96
C ASP A 359 12.86 -20.54 -0.66
N PRO A 360 14.00 -20.36 -1.35
CA PRO A 360 14.92 -19.29 -1.05
C PRO A 360 14.21 -17.96 -1.17
N VAL A 361 14.32 -17.12 -0.13
CA VAL A 361 13.81 -15.76 -0.13
C VAL A 361 14.43 -15.02 -1.31
N THR A 362 13.68 -14.92 -2.41
CA THR A 362 14.12 -14.25 -3.63
C THR A 362 14.41 -12.78 -3.32
N LYS A 363 15.41 -12.22 -4.00
CA LYS A 363 15.79 -10.80 -3.88
C LYS A 363 14.57 -9.87 -3.95
N GLU A 364 13.59 -10.14 -4.81
CA GLU A 364 12.34 -9.35 -4.87
C GLU A 364 11.54 -9.37 -3.54
N ARG A 365 11.45 -10.53 -2.87
CA ARG A 365 10.63 -10.72 -1.66
C ARG A 365 11.28 -10.12 -0.41
N LEU A 366 12.62 -10.07 -0.37
CA LEU A 366 13.39 -9.37 0.66
C LEU A 366 13.26 -7.85 0.48
N MET A 367 13.26 -7.37 -0.76
CA MET A 367 13.10 -5.95 -1.10
C MET A 367 11.68 -5.44 -0.83
N ASP A 368 10.65 -6.27 -1.07
CA ASP A 368 9.25 -5.97 -0.71
C ASP A 368 9.07 -5.84 0.81
N LYS A 369 9.71 -6.72 1.61
CA LYS A 369 9.64 -6.64 3.08
C LYS A 369 10.41 -5.44 3.63
N LEU A 370 11.58 -5.13 3.08
CA LEU A 370 12.36 -3.92 3.41
C LEU A 370 11.59 -2.63 3.10
N GLN A 371 10.87 -2.58 1.98
CA GLN A 371 9.98 -1.46 1.62
C GLN A 371 8.80 -1.31 2.59
N SER A 372 8.30 -2.41 3.17
CA SER A 372 7.20 -2.35 4.15
C SER A 372 7.67 -1.98 5.56
N TYR A 373 8.92 -2.28 5.92
CA TYR A 373 9.42 -2.17 7.30
C TYR A 373 10.17 -0.86 7.57
N VAL A 374 10.80 -0.27 6.56
CA VAL A 374 11.51 1.00 6.67
C VAL A 374 10.79 1.99 5.75
N GLY A 375 9.78 2.66 6.29
CA GLY A 375 8.87 3.52 5.52
C GLY A 375 9.59 4.48 4.55
N ASP A 376 8.91 4.73 3.43
CA ASP A 376 9.14 5.61 2.25
C ASP A 376 10.37 6.55 2.15
N HIS A 377 10.97 6.98 3.25
CA HIS A 377 12.13 7.89 3.29
C HIS A 377 13.49 7.20 3.07
N TRP A 378 13.71 5.99 3.58
CA TRP A 378 15.03 5.35 3.53
C TRP A 378 15.27 4.58 2.22
N SER A 379 14.21 3.94 1.70
CA SER A 379 14.21 3.41 0.34
C SER A 379 14.46 4.51 -0.69
N ALA A 380 13.93 5.71 -0.46
CA ALA A 380 14.22 6.89 -1.28
C ALA A 380 15.68 7.34 -1.17
N ARG A 381 16.26 7.43 0.04
CA ARG A 381 17.67 7.80 0.23
C ARG A 381 18.64 6.77 -0.39
N LEU A 382 18.39 5.48 -0.21
CA LEU A 382 19.20 4.41 -0.80
C LEU A 382 19.05 4.37 -2.32
N ALA A 383 17.83 4.56 -2.85
CA ALA A 383 17.58 4.68 -4.28
C ALA A 383 18.27 5.92 -4.87
N GLU A 384 18.23 7.07 -4.19
CA GLU A 384 18.91 8.29 -4.61
C GLU A 384 20.44 8.09 -4.65
N ARG A 385 21.01 7.37 -3.68
CA ARG A 385 22.44 7.02 -3.67
C ARG A 385 22.80 6.02 -4.77
N ALA A 386 21.95 5.03 -5.04
CA ALA A 386 22.14 4.12 -6.17
C ALA A 386 22.10 4.87 -7.52
N ASP A 387 21.20 5.84 -7.66
CA ASP A 387 21.10 6.70 -8.84
C ASP A 387 22.30 7.65 -8.96
N ARG A 388 22.83 8.18 -7.86
CA ARG A 388 24.10 8.93 -7.85
C ARG A 388 25.27 8.05 -8.29
N ALA A 389 25.45 6.89 -7.69
CA ALA A 389 26.50 5.93 -8.04
C ALA A 389 26.45 5.57 -9.53
N ARG A 390 25.24 5.33 -10.08
CA ARG A 390 25.04 5.10 -11.51
C ARG A 390 25.50 6.29 -12.36
N ARG A 391 25.11 7.52 -12.02
CA ARG A 391 25.56 8.72 -12.74
C ARG A 391 27.07 8.91 -12.67
N THR A 392 27.70 8.56 -11.56
CA THR A 392 29.16 8.60 -11.39
C THR A 392 29.87 7.58 -12.27
N VAL A 393 29.31 6.38 -12.44
CA VAL A 393 29.80 5.39 -13.41
C VAL A 393 29.64 5.91 -14.84
N GLU A 394 28.46 6.40 -15.20
CA GLU A 394 28.17 6.93 -16.54
C GLU A 394 29.11 8.10 -16.89
N ALA A 395 29.27 9.08 -16.00
CA ALA A 395 30.18 10.21 -16.20
C ALA A 395 31.66 9.78 -16.28
N SER A 396 32.07 8.82 -15.45
CA SER A 396 33.43 8.26 -15.47
C SER A 396 33.75 7.54 -16.78
N LEU A 397 32.81 6.75 -17.29
CA LEU A 397 32.96 6.03 -18.56
C LEU A 397 32.89 6.96 -19.77
N MET A 398 32.16 8.07 -19.68
CA MET A 398 32.19 9.11 -20.72
C MET A 398 33.55 9.84 -20.79
N ALA A 399 34.23 9.99 -19.65
CA ALA A 399 35.55 10.62 -19.58
C ALA A 399 36.70 9.66 -19.95
N ASN A 400 36.58 8.38 -19.58
CA ASN A 400 37.53 7.33 -19.94
C ASN A 400 36.78 5.99 -20.16
N PRO A 401 36.41 5.65 -21.41
CA PRO A 401 35.58 4.48 -21.72
C PRO A 401 36.20 3.13 -21.33
N ASP A 402 37.52 3.03 -21.31
CA ASP A 402 38.23 1.79 -21.03
C ASP A 402 38.46 1.54 -19.52
N ASP A 403 38.24 2.55 -18.67
CA ASP A 403 38.42 2.48 -17.21
C ASP A 403 37.13 2.06 -16.47
N THR A 404 36.61 0.89 -16.81
CA THR A 404 35.39 0.36 -16.18
C THR A 404 35.59 0.04 -14.69
N GLN A 405 36.76 -0.47 -14.31
CA GLN A 405 37.05 -0.80 -12.93
C GLN A 405 37.20 0.47 -12.07
N GLY A 406 37.91 1.50 -12.56
CA GLY A 406 38.03 2.77 -11.86
C GLY A 406 36.70 3.52 -11.74
N ALA A 407 35.84 3.46 -12.77
CA ALA A 407 34.49 4.02 -12.73
C ALA A 407 33.63 3.40 -11.62
N LEU A 408 33.65 2.07 -11.51
CA LEU A 408 32.94 1.32 -10.47
C LEU A 408 33.54 1.55 -9.08
N THR A 409 34.86 1.74 -8.96
CA THR A 409 35.52 2.01 -7.67
C THR A 409 35.16 3.39 -7.15
N ARG A 410 35.12 4.41 -8.03
CA ARG A 410 34.68 5.76 -7.67
C ARG A 410 33.24 5.79 -7.18
N ALA A 411 32.33 5.13 -7.90
CA ALA A 411 30.93 5.05 -7.53
C ALA A 411 30.68 4.28 -6.21
N GLU A 412 31.40 3.19 -5.98
CA GLU A 412 31.29 2.43 -4.73
C GLU A 412 31.87 3.17 -3.52
N ARG A 413 32.94 3.97 -3.70
CA ARG A 413 33.45 4.86 -2.64
C ARG A 413 32.45 5.95 -2.26
N GLU A 414 31.83 6.59 -3.25
CA GLU A 414 30.76 7.58 -3.01
C GLU A 414 29.56 6.96 -2.29
N MET A 415 29.23 5.70 -2.61
CA MET A 415 28.19 4.95 -1.91
C MET A 415 28.57 4.66 -0.45
N ILE A 416 29.82 4.27 -0.18
CA ILE A 416 30.32 4.09 1.19
C ILE A 416 30.25 5.39 1.99
N GLU A 417 30.66 6.52 1.41
CA GLU A 417 30.59 7.83 2.09
C GLU A 417 29.17 8.16 2.52
N GLY A 418 28.19 7.98 1.62
CA GLY A 418 26.78 8.21 1.93
C GLY A 418 26.21 7.24 2.98
N LEU A 419 26.61 5.96 2.96
CA LEU A 419 26.20 4.99 3.98
C LEU A 419 26.86 5.27 5.35
N ALA A 420 28.08 5.81 5.36
CA ALA A 420 28.78 6.18 6.58
C ALA A 420 28.16 7.43 7.23
N GLU A 421 27.64 8.37 6.44
CA GLU A 421 26.86 9.51 6.96
C GLU A 421 25.58 9.04 7.65
N ASP A 422 24.86 8.11 7.03
CA ASP A 422 23.67 7.50 7.58
C ASP A 422 23.96 6.72 8.88
N GLN A 423 25.08 5.99 8.90
CA GLN A 423 25.50 5.27 10.11
C GLN A 423 25.80 6.26 11.25
N ARG A 424 26.46 7.39 10.96
CA ARG A 424 26.70 8.45 11.95
C ARG A 424 25.40 9.08 12.45
N GLU A 425 24.43 9.35 11.58
CA GLU A 425 23.11 9.87 11.96
C GLU A 425 22.40 8.93 12.95
N VAL A 426 22.44 7.62 12.69
CA VAL A 426 21.86 6.60 13.57
C VAL A 426 22.60 6.53 14.91
N GLU A 427 23.92 6.60 14.90
CA GLU A 427 24.74 6.61 16.11
C GLU A 427 24.52 7.87 16.96
N ASP A 428 24.33 9.03 16.32
CA ASP A 428 24.01 10.29 17.00
C ASP A 428 22.64 10.24 17.65
N GLN A 429 21.62 9.67 16.99
CA GLN A 429 20.29 9.45 17.57
C GLN A 429 20.34 8.50 18.79
N LEU A 430 21.06 7.38 18.65
CA LEU A 430 21.27 6.43 19.75
C LEU A 430 22.00 7.05 20.94
N ARG A 431 22.98 7.92 20.68
CA ARG A 431 23.73 8.64 21.73
C ARG A 431 22.88 9.71 22.39
N ALA A 432 22.08 10.44 21.62
CA ALA A 432 21.18 11.47 22.13
C ALA A 432 19.98 10.88 22.90
N GLY A 433 19.68 9.59 22.69
CA GLY A 433 18.46 8.98 23.20
C GLY A 433 17.21 9.61 22.61
N ALA A 434 17.33 10.25 21.44
CA ALA A 434 16.28 10.97 20.75
C ALA A 434 16.43 10.82 19.23
N ASP A 435 15.32 10.89 18.50
CA ASP A 435 15.31 10.87 17.04
C ASP A 435 15.87 12.17 16.44
N ALA A 436 15.93 12.25 15.10
CA ALA A 436 16.46 13.40 14.38
C ALA A 436 15.71 14.72 14.65
N ASP A 437 14.45 14.64 15.10
CA ASP A 437 13.61 15.78 15.44
C ASP A 437 13.66 16.13 16.94
N GLY A 438 14.44 15.37 17.73
CA GLY A 438 14.66 15.59 19.15
C GLY A 438 13.64 14.93 20.07
N PHE A 439 12.82 13.99 19.57
CA PHE A 439 11.89 13.24 20.39
C PHE A 439 12.57 12.04 21.06
N PRO A 440 12.34 11.79 22.37
CA PRO A 440 12.95 10.66 23.07
C PRO A 440 12.68 9.31 22.41
N LEU A 441 13.72 8.49 22.26
CA LEU A 441 13.61 7.14 21.73
C LEU A 441 13.01 6.20 22.79
N SER A 442 12.08 5.35 22.36
CA SER A 442 11.67 4.18 23.13
C SER A 442 12.74 3.08 23.05
N ASP A 443 12.70 2.12 23.98
CA ASP A 443 13.65 1.00 23.98
C ASP A 443 13.57 0.18 22.68
N ASP A 444 12.37 -0.06 22.17
CA ASP A 444 12.14 -0.76 20.90
C ASP A 444 12.68 0.03 19.70
N ALA A 445 12.55 1.36 19.71
CA ALA A 445 13.11 2.23 18.68
C ALA A 445 14.66 2.27 18.75
N ALA A 446 15.22 2.26 19.94
CA ALA A 446 16.66 2.16 20.14
C ALA A 446 17.22 0.79 19.69
N ASP A 447 16.49 -0.30 19.92
CA ASP A 447 16.87 -1.63 19.42
C ASP A 447 16.81 -1.71 17.89
N ALA A 448 15.75 -1.17 17.28
CA ALA A 448 15.65 -1.08 15.82
C ALA A 448 16.80 -0.25 15.21
N LEU A 449 17.18 0.88 15.84
CA LEU A 449 18.32 1.68 15.41
C LEU A 449 19.66 0.95 15.60
N ARG A 450 19.81 0.13 16.65
CA ARG A 450 21.01 -0.72 16.86
C ARG A 450 21.14 -1.80 15.79
N GLU A 451 20.05 -2.46 15.43
CA GLU A 451 20.01 -3.43 14.33
C GLU A 451 20.33 -2.76 12.99
N HIS A 452 19.75 -1.57 12.76
CA HIS A 452 19.97 -0.80 11.55
C HIS A 452 21.43 -0.35 11.39
N ARG A 453 22.06 0.14 12.46
CA ARG A 453 23.51 0.44 12.48
C ARG A 453 24.35 -0.77 12.07
N THR A 454 23.98 -1.95 12.55
CA THR A 454 24.68 -3.21 12.25
C THR A 454 24.55 -3.58 10.77
N MET A 455 23.37 -3.39 10.18
CA MET A 455 23.14 -3.57 8.75
C MET A 455 24.00 -2.62 7.89
N LEU A 456 24.06 -1.33 8.26
CA LEU A 456 24.87 -0.34 7.53
C LEU A 456 26.35 -0.67 7.58
N ALA A 457 26.85 -1.06 8.75
CA ALA A 457 28.23 -1.51 8.91
C ALA A 457 28.53 -2.72 8.01
N GLY A 458 27.61 -3.69 7.93
CA GLY A 458 27.75 -4.86 7.05
C GLY A 458 27.77 -4.50 5.56
N LEU A 459 26.93 -3.57 5.12
CA LEU A 459 26.90 -3.09 3.73
C LEU A 459 28.18 -2.33 3.37
N ILE A 460 28.62 -1.40 4.21
CA ILE A 460 29.88 -0.67 4.03
C ILE A 460 31.05 -1.65 3.93
N HIS A 461 31.10 -2.62 4.86
CA HIS A 461 32.16 -3.62 4.86
C HIS A 461 32.19 -4.46 3.58
N THR A 462 31.02 -4.87 3.09
CA THR A 462 30.89 -5.66 1.86
C THR A 462 31.37 -4.89 0.63
N ILE A 463 31.00 -3.61 0.53
CA ILE A 463 31.43 -2.75 -0.59
C ILE A 463 32.93 -2.50 -0.50
N GLN A 464 33.47 -2.26 0.70
CA GLN A 464 34.90 -2.05 0.91
C GLN A 464 35.72 -3.28 0.47
N LEU A 465 35.27 -4.49 0.81
CA LEU A 465 35.93 -5.73 0.37
C LEU A 465 35.94 -5.88 -1.16
N ARG A 466 34.89 -5.41 -1.85
CA ARG A 466 34.84 -5.41 -3.32
C ARG A 466 35.79 -4.39 -3.93
N ILE A 467 35.94 -3.22 -3.31
CA ILE A 467 36.92 -2.21 -3.71
C ILE A 467 38.34 -2.77 -3.53
N ASP A 468 38.66 -3.28 -2.34
CA ASP A 468 39.98 -3.82 -1.99
C ASP A 468 40.35 -5.00 -2.90
N GLY A 469 39.37 -5.85 -3.21
CA GLY A 469 39.49 -6.95 -4.16
C GLY A 469 39.86 -6.50 -5.57
N ARG A 470 39.20 -5.44 -6.07
CA ARG A 470 39.48 -4.86 -7.40
C ARG A 470 40.84 -4.16 -7.45
N GLU A 471 41.22 -3.45 -6.38
CA GLU A 471 42.53 -2.77 -6.30
C GLU A 471 43.71 -3.75 -6.17
N SER A 472 43.48 -4.92 -5.57
CA SER A 472 44.46 -6.00 -5.47
C SER A 472 44.50 -6.94 -6.68
N GLY A 473 43.72 -6.67 -7.72
CA GLY A 473 43.67 -7.47 -8.95
C GLY A 473 43.02 -8.85 -8.79
N LYS A 474 42.27 -9.07 -7.71
CA LYS A 474 41.54 -10.32 -7.46
C LYS A 474 40.28 -10.37 -8.31
N SER A 475 39.93 -11.57 -8.79
CA SER A 475 38.65 -11.80 -9.47
C SER A 475 37.47 -11.74 -8.49
N ASP A 476 36.28 -11.36 -8.95
CA ASP A 476 35.06 -11.30 -8.13
C ASP A 476 34.77 -12.62 -7.39
N LYS A 477 35.15 -13.75 -7.99
CA LYS A 477 35.04 -15.08 -7.39
C LYS A 477 35.96 -15.26 -6.18
N GLN A 478 37.19 -14.75 -6.26
CA GLN A 478 38.15 -14.81 -5.15
C GLN A 478 37.73 -13.87 -4.01
N VAL A 479 37.20 -12.70 -4.35
CA VAL A 479 36.66 -11.75 -3.37
C VAL A 479 35.46 -12.34 -2.64
N ALA A 480 34.52 -12.97 -3.37
CA ALA A 480 33.37 -13.64 -2.77
C ALA A 480 33.77 -14.79 -1.84
N GLU A 481 34.75 -15.61 -2.26
CA GLU A 481 35.25 -16.73 -1.46
C GLU A 481 35.92 -16.26 -0.15
N GLU A 482 36.73 -15.20 -0.19
CA GLU A 482 37.32 -14.61 1.02
C GLU A 482 36.26 -14.04 1.96
N LEU A 483 35.19 -13.45 1.40
CA LEU A 483 34.06 -12.91 2.16
C LEU A 483 33.27 -14.02 2.85
N PHE A 484 33.00 -15.13 2.16
CA PHE A 484 32.36 -16.31 2.76
C PHE A 484 33.23 -16.97 3.83
N GLN A 485 34.54 -17.10 3.60
CA GLN A 485 35.45 -17.66 4.59
C GLN A 485 35.62 -16.76 5.82
N LYS A 486 35.53 -15.43 5.66
CA LYS A 486 35.57 -14.49 6.77
C LYS A 486 34.27 -14.52 7.57
N MET A 487 33.11 -14.48 6.91
CA MET A 487 31.81 -14.63 7.57
C MET A 487 31.65 -15.98 8.28
N ALA A 488 32.19 -17.06 7.71
CA ALA A 488 32.19 -18.37 8.36
C ALA A 488 33.05 -18.38 9.64
N ARG A 489 34.21 -17.70 9.64
CA ARG A 489 35.06 -17.55 10.83
C ARG A 489 34.42 -16.70 11.91
N GLU A 490 33.82 -15.56 11.55
CA GLU A 490 33.12 -14.68 12.50
C GLU A 490 31.87 -15.36 13.10
N ARG A 491 31.18 -16.21 12.33
CA ARG A 491 30.08 -17.06 12.84
C ARG A 491 30.57 -18.13 13.81
N ASP A 492 31.76 -18.68 13.61
CA ASP A 492 32.31 -19.73 14.47
C ASP A 492 32.98 -19.14 15.75
N GLU A 493 33.30 -17.84 15.75
CA GLU A 493 33.80 -17.07 16.90
C GLU A 493 32.69 -16.52 17.83
N LEU A 494 31.49 -16.26 17.27
CA LEU A 494 30.27 -15.84 17.99
C LEU A 494 29.52 -17.04 18.60
#